data_AF-A0A9P7I1C4-F1
#
_entry.id   AF-A0A9P7I1C4-F1
#
_cell.length_a   1.000
_cell.length_b   1.000
_cell.length_c   1.000
_cell.angle_alpha   90.00
_cell.angle_beta   90.00
_cell.angle_gamma   90.00
#
_symmetry.space_group_name_H-M   'P 1'
#
loop_
_entity.id
_entity.type
_entity.pdbx_description
1 polymer ?
#
loop_
_entity_poly.entity_id
_entity_poly.type
_entity_poly.pdbx_seq_one_letter_code
_entity_poly.pdbx_strand_id
1 'polypeptide(L)'
;MRFSAFAIVAVAKDCAVYYTWGDDPELNPARDQKSVAMCNDIGGTINPVEIALHNGGGKVNRCAICHGARGTTDDYGRTIMQNGEPLSFSVRCGYFGWRKCHE
;
A
#
# COMPACT_ATOMS: atom_id res chain seq x y z
N MET A 1 -42.00 -9.43 8.06
CA MET A 1 -40.66 -9.00 8.51
C MET A 1 -39.96 -8.39 7.31
N ARG A 2 -39.80 -7.06 7.28
CA ARG A 2 -39.09 -6.37 6.19
C ARG A 2 -37.60 -6.53 6.46
N PHE A 3 -36.92 -7.36 5.67
CA PHE A 3 -35.47 -7.38 5.62
C PHE A 3 -35.00 -6.10 4.91
N SER A 4 -34.70 -5.06 5.67
CA SER A 4 -33.92 -3.94 5.15
C SER A 4 -32.50 -4.44 4.92
N ALA A 5 -32.21 -4.83 3.68
CA ALA A 5 -30.85 -5.00 3.22
C ALA A 5 -30.18 -3.62 3.28
N PHE A 6 -29.39 -3.38 4.33
CA PHE A 6 -28.42 -2.29 4.32
C PHE A 6 -27.44 -2.62 3.20
N ALA A 7 -27.62 -1.98 2.05
CA ALA A 7 -26.59 -1.90 1.03
C ALA A 7 -25.41 -1.17 1.68
N ILE A 8 -24.42 -1.95 2.12
CA ILE A 8 -23.16 -1.42 2.61
C ILE A 8 -22.51 -0.80 1.38
N VAL A 9 -22.66 0.51 1.21
CA VAL A 9 -21.86 1.25 0.25
C VAL A 9 -20.42 1.05 0.73
N ALA A 10 -19.67 0.18 0.06
CA ALA A 10 -18.25 0.02 0.33
C ALA A 10 -17.58 1.34 -0.06
N VAL A 11 -17.47 2.26 0.90
CA VAL A 11 -16.77 3.53 0.70
C VAL A 11 -15.33 3.12 0.43
N ALA A 12 -14.88 3.36 -0.80
CA ALA A 12 -13.49 3.14 -1.15
C ALA A 12 -12.65 4.05 -0.25
N LYS A 13 -11.62 3.48 0.39
CA LYS A 13 -10.72 4.21 1.30
C LYS A 13 -9.32 4.23 0.72
N ASP A 14 -8.53 5.20 1.14
CA ASP A 14 -7.13 5.25 0.77
C ASP A 14 -6.32 4.36 1.71
N CYS A 15 -5.24 3.77 1.19
CA CYS A 15 -4.30 3.00 1.97
C CYS A 15 -2.87 3.42 1.60
N ALA A 16 -1.91 3.16 2.48
CA ALA A 16 -0.50 3.25 2.16
C ALA A 16 0.15 1.87 2.28
N VAL A 17 0.94 1.52 1.26
CA VAL A 17 1.79 0.33 1.27
C VAL A 17 3.18 0.77 1.68
N TYR A 18 3.59 0.41 2.90
CA TYR A 18 4.92 0.69 3.46
C TYR A 18 5.87 -0.46 3.17
N TYR A 19 7.10 -0.12 2.79
CA TYR A 19 8.15 -1.07 2.49
C TYR A 19 9.52 -0.39 2.64
N THR A 20 10.59 -1.16 2.51
CA THR A 20 11.95 -0.61 2.49
C THR A 20 12.61 -0.88 1.16
N TRP A 21 13.44 0.04 0.70
CA TRP A 21 14.46 -0.23 -0.29
C TRP A 21 15.64 -0.97 0.36
N GLY A 22 16.34 -1.75 -0.46
CA GLY A 22 17.54 -2.47 -0.07
C GLY A 22 18.79 -1.79 -0.62
N ASP A 23 19.94 -2.36 -0.26
CA ASP A 23 21.25 -1.93 -0.75
C ASP A 23 21.46 -2.27 -2.23
N ASP A 24 20.72 -3.27 -2.75
CA ASP A 24 20.70 -3.60 -4.17
C ASP A 24 19.75 -2.66 -4.93
N PRO A 25 20.27 -1.72 -5.73
CA PRO A 25 19.46 -0.77 -6.48
C PRO A 25 18.61 -1.45 -7.56
N GLU A 26 18.98 -2.63 -8.05
CA GLU A 26 18.23 -3.36 -9.08
C GLU A 26 16.95 -3.99 -8.53
N LEU A 27 16.91 -4.27 -7.22
CA LEU A 27 15.73 -4.83 -6.56
C LEU A 27 14.70 -3.77 -6.19
N ASN A 28 15.10 -2.51 -6.05
CA ASN A 28 14.20 -1.42 -5.62
C ASN A 28 13.01 -1.19 -6.58
N PRO A 29 13.19 -1.19 -7.92
CA PRO A 29 12.07 -1.15 -8.86
C PRO A 29 11.09 -2.33 -8.72
N ALA A 30 11.59 -3.54 -8.39
CA ALA A 30 10.72 -4.69 -8.16
C ALA A 30 9.91 -4.55 -6.86
N ARG A 31 10.47 -3.92 -5.82
CA ARG A 31 9.75 -3.58 -4.58
C ARG A 31 8.63 -2.56 -4.85
N ASP A 32 8.93 -1.56 -5.67
CA ASP A 32 7.96 -0.56 -6.13
C ASP A 32 6.81 -1.24 -6.92
N GLN A 33 7.13 -2.09 -7.89
CA GLN A 33 6.12 -2.88 -8.63
C GLN A 33 5.30 -3.78 -7.71
N LYS A 34 5.91 -4.34 -6.67
CA LYS A 34 5.19 -5.16 -5.70
C LYS A 34 4.19 -4.34 -4.90
N SER A 35 4.54 -3.11 -4.51
CA SER A 35 3.61 -2.21 -3.83
C SER A 35 2.37 -1.92 -4.69
N VAL A 36 2.55 -1.73 -6.00
CA VAL A 36 1.45 -1.56 -6.97
C VAL A 36 0.59 -2.81 -7.04
N ALA A 37 1.20 -4.00 -7.14
CA ALA A 37 0.46 -5.26 -7.15
C ALA A 37 -0.38 -5.44 -5.89
N MET A 38 0.17 -5.13 -4.71
CA MET A 38 -0.56 -5.21 -3.45
C MET A 38 -1.74 -4.23 -3.37
N CYS A 39 -1.60 -3.03 -3.92
CA CYS A 39 -2.71 -2.09 -4.03
C CYS A 39 -3.82 -2.61 -4.97
N ASN A 40 -3.44 -3.17 -6.12
CA ASN A 40 -4.39 -3.76 -7.06
C ASN A 40 -5.12 -4.96 -6.42
N ASP A 41 -4.43 -5.78 -5.61
CA ASP A 41 -5.02 -6.92 -4.91
C ASP A 41 -6.18 -6.48 -3.99
N ILE A 42 -6.08 -5.31 -3.35
CA ILE A 42 -7.14 -4.73 -2.50
C ILE A 42 -8.13 -3.86 -3.30
N GLY A 43 -8.01 -3.81 -4.62
CA GLY A 43 -8.90 -3.11 -5.54
C GLY A 43 -8.65 -1.61 -5.68
N GLY A 44 -7.54 -1.11 -5.12
CA GLY A 44 -7.13 0.27 -5.30
C GLY A 44 -6.20 0.46 -6.50
N THR A 45 -5.74 1.69 -6.69
CA THR A 45 -4.76 2.06 -7.72
C THR A 45 -3.74 3.05 -7.17
N ILE A 46 -2.51 2.99 -7.67
CA ILE A 46 -1.43 3.91 -7.28
C ILE A 46 -1.14 4.86 -8.43
N ASN A 47 -1.06 6.17 -8.16
CA ASN A 47 -0.51 7.11 -9.12
C ASN A 47 1.01 6.94 -9.19
N PRO A 48 1.64 6.87 -10.38
CA PRO A 48 3.10 6.73 -10.50
C PRO A 48 3.92 7.74 -9.68
N VAL A 49 3.39 8.96 -9.46
CA VAL A 49 4.07 10.00 -8.66
C VAL A 49 4.00 9.77 -7.14
N GLU A 50 3.24 8.77 -6.73
CA GLU A 50 3.01 8.38 -5.33
C GLU A 50 3.57 6.99 -5.02
N ILE A 51 4.48 6.50 -5.86
CA ILE A 51 5.30 5.32 -5.60
C ILE A 51 6.63 5.78 -5.00
N ALA A 52 7.23 4.96 -4.13
CA ALA A 52 8.55 5.20 -3.55
C ALA A 52 8.71 6.55 -2.82
N LEU A 53 7.61 7.04 -2.24
CA LEU A 53 7.63 8.22 -1.39
C LEU A 53 8.49 7.95 -0.16
N HIS A 54 9.18 8.99 0.34
CA HIS A 54 9.97 8.87 1.55
C HIS A 54 9.05 8.75 2.78
N ASN A 55 9.30 7.76 3.63
CA ASN A 55 8.58 7.59 4.90
C ASN A 55 9.53 7.77 6.10
N GLY A 56 9.56 8.98 6.65
CA GLY A 56 10.43 9.34 7.78
C GLY A 56 11.86 9.74 7.38
N GLY A 57 12.77 9.79 8.37
CA GLY A 57 14.10 10.40 8.22
C GLY A 57 15.16 9.56 7.47
N GLY A 58 14.83 8.35 7.02
CA GLY A 58 15.76 7.43 6.34
C GLY A 58 15.50 7.31 4.84
N LYS A 59 16.57 7.16 4.04
CA LYS A 59 16.47 6.93 2.59
C LYS A 59 15.93 5.55 2.21
N VAL A 60 15.89 4.61 3.16
CA VAL A 60 15.45 3.23 2.91
C VAL A 60 13.96 3.05 3.10
N ASN A 61 13.31 3.85 3.95
CA ASN A 61 11.89 3.69 4.24
C ASN A 61 11.07 4.35 3.15
N ARG A 62 10.21 3.53 2.56
CA ARG A 62 9.40 3.87 1.39
C ARG A 62 7.95 3.57 1.65
N CYS A 63 7.13 4.19 0.82
CA CYS A 63 5.71 3.99 0.84
C CYS A 63 5.11 4.33 -0.51
N ALA A 64 3.97 3.73 -0.78
CA ALA A 64 3.17 4.05 -1.95
C ALA A 64 1.70 4.26 -1.54
N ILE A 65 1.04 5.28 -2.11
CA ILE A 65 -0.35 5.61 -1.78
C ILE A 65 -1.28 4.87 -2.73
N CYS A 66 -2.14 4.05 -2.15
CA CYS A 66 -3.15 3.24 -2.81
C CYS A 66 -4.51 3.90 -2.67
N HIS A 67 -5.00 4.47 -3.76
CA HIS A 67 -6.29 5.16 -3.79
C HIS A 67 -7.43 4.21 -4.12
N GLY A 68 -8.56 4.42 -3.45
CA GLY A 68 -9.80 3.71 -3.75
C GLY A 68 -9.77 2.21 -3.45
N ALA A 69 -9.00 1.79 -2.44
CA ALA A 69 -9.03 0.42 -1.97
C ALA A 69 -10.41 0.04 -1.41
N ARG A 70 -10.75 -1.25 -1.46
CA ARG A 70 -12.01 -1.77 -0.92
C ARG A 70 -12.17 -1.37 0.54
N GLY A 71 -13.33 -0.80 0.92
CA GLY A 71 -13.59 -0.32 2.28
C GLY A 71 -13.46 -1.40 3.38
N THR A 72 -13.63 -2.68 3.02
CA THR A 72 -13.46 -3.83 3.92
C THR A 72 -12.02 -4.28 4.09
N THR A 73 -11.05 -3.61 3.46
CA THR A 73 -9.63 -3.97 3.57
C THR A 73 -9.14 -3.57 4.95
N ASP A 74 -8.77 -4.54 5.78
CA ASP A 74 -8.11 -4.29 7.05
C ASP A 74 -6.63 -4.01 6.86
N ASP A 75 -6.00 -3.43 7.88
CA ASP A 75 -4.55 -3.33 7.93
C ASP A 75 -3.90 -4.71 8.00
N TYR A 76 -2.81 -4.91 7.26
CA TYR A 76 -2.07 -6.17 7.32
C TYR A 76 -0.58 -6.00 7.01
N GLY A 77 0.22 -6.95 7.50
CA GLY A 77 1.63 -7.11 7.14
C GLY A 77 1.81 -8.33 6.24
N ARG A 78 2.76 -8.25 5.30
CA ARG A 78 3.16 -9.39 4.47
C ARG A 78 4.67 -9.38 4.28
N THR A 79 5.31 -10.51 4.57
CA THR A 79 6.69 -10.74 4.18
C THR A 79 6.71 -11.64 2.95
N ILE A 80 7.49 -11.26 1.94
CA ILE A 80 7.70 -12.07 0.73
C ILE A 80 9.19 -12.33 0.55
N MET A 81 9.53 -13.46 -0.09
CA MET A 81 10.91 -13.74 -0.48
C MET A 81 11.12 -13.22 -1.90
N GLN A 82 12.13 -12.36 -2.09
CA GLN A 82 12.57 -11.91 -3.42
C GLN A 82 14.08 -12.13 -3.52
N ASN A 83 14.51 -12.95 -4.47
CA ASN A 83 15.92 -13.33 -4.66
C ASN A 83 16.62 -13.84 -3.38
N GLY A 84 15.87 -14.54 -2.52
CA GLY A 84 16.39 -15.07 -1.25
C GLY A 84 16.37 -14.07 -0.08
N GLU A 85 15.99 -12.81 -0.31
CA GLU A 85 15.85 -11.81 0.74
C GLU A 85 14.39 -11.68 1.23
N PRO A 86 14.15 -11.63 2.55
CA PRO A 86 12.83 -11.34 3.09
C PRO A 86 12.52 -9.85 2.97
N LEU A 87 11.45 -9.53 2.24
CA LEU A 87 10.94 -8.19 2.07
C LEU A 87 9.63 -8.02 2.83
N SER A 88 9.62 -7.09 3.78
CA SER A 88 8.43 -6.80 4.58
C SER A 88 7.65 -5.62 4.01
N PHE A 89 6.36 -5.86 3.80
CA PHE A 89 5.38 -4.88 3.39
C PHE A 89 4.33 -4.73 4.48
N SER A 90 3.79 -3.53 4.65
CA SER A 90 2.64 -3.29 5.51
C SER A 90 1.64 -2.42 4.78
N VAL A 91 0.37 -2.79 4.82
CA VAL A 91 -0.73 -1.99 4.30
C VAL A 91 -1.45 -1.39 5.49
N ARG A 92 -1.60 -0.06 5.49
CA ARG A 92 -2.43 0.68 6.44
C ARG A 92 -3.48 1.45 5.69
N CYS A 93 -4.72 1.37 6.12
CA CYS A 93 -5.82 2.01 5.44
C CYS A 93 -6.49 3.06 6.31
N GLY A 94 -6.66 4.26 5.75
CA GLY A 94 -7.12 5.44 6.46
C GLY A 94 -7.26 6.61 5.50
N TYR A 95 -6.88 7.80 5.96
CA TYR A 95 -6.85 8.99 5.12
C TYR A 95 -5.40 9.37 4.84
N PHE A 96 -4.99 9.29 3.58
CA PHE A 96 -3.63 9.64 3.16
C PHE A 96 -3.66 10.89 2.29
N GLY A 97 -2.90 11.90 2.70
CA GLY A 97 -2.74 13.12 1.91
C GLY A 97 -1.90 12.87 0.65
N TRP A 98 -2.15 13.65 -0.40
CA TRP A 98 -1.39 13.59 -1.65
C TRP A 98 0.12 13.60 -1.42
N ARG A 99 0.82 12.58 -1.95
CA ARG A 99 2.28 12.38 -1.84
C ARG A 99 2.81 12.33 -0.40
N LYS A 100 1.98 11.98 0.58
CA LYS A 100 2.35 11.84 1.99
C LYS A 100 1.93 10.48 2.54
N CYS A 101 2.86 9.80 3.18
CA CYS A 101 2.63 8.50 3.80
C CYS A 101 2.38 8.54 5.30
N HIS A 102 2.24 9.76 5.82
CA HIS A 102 1.80 10.03 7.17
C HIS A 102 0.33 10.44 7.07
N GLU A 103 -0.52 9.77 7.83
CA GLU A 103 -1.92 10.19 8.05
C GLU A 103 -1.98 11.56 8.75
#